data_AF-A0A061LZQ8-F1
#
_entry.id   AF-A0A061LZQ8-F1
#
_cell.length_a   1.000
_cell.length_b   1.000
_cell.length_c   1.000
_cell.angle_alpha   90.00
_cell.angle_beta   90.00
_cell.angle_gamma   90.00
#
_symmetry.space_group_name_H-M   'P 1'
#
loop_
_entity.id
_entity.type
_entity.pdbx_description
1 polymer ?
#
loop_
_entity_poly.entity_id
_entity_poly.type
_entity_poly.pdbx_seq_one_letter_code
_entity_poly.pdbx_strand_id
1 'polypeptide(L)'
;MGGSAAYEQTLGVSRYLSVLRRQRRVAVAGVVFGVLAACLYLLIAPHTVTATTAVNLNVITTEPFNQQRPASGLLDAPTEADIASSHAVAEGAAELLGGELTASQVRQSSQVSSSGGASVVRVAFTAPTEQEAVRGADAIAQAYLEFRSDQAEQRIDTMLTSMNTRIEKLNEALLQANRELVSAEPGTTDYAQAVSQQQQIQVELDSLLSQRNALTSVDTTGGIVLTSARDSQFERSPSSRMALATGLAGGLVLGIVAAFARNPFDRRLRSSTDVAEVLGAPLLADLEPRKGEVSDDDAHEQMRVIYERLRSLDSSGGPVMVFDARRSSDESRALRQLRQISDGAVEFERIDAGASRADGLAMLREAAAVLVLCSHRTALVEDLRWIAQEAQRAGAPVVGFVSEA
;
A
#
# COMPACT_ATOMS: atom_id res chain seq x y z
N MET A 1 -13.26 -0.44 -53.22
CA MET A 1 -13.19 0.19 -51.89
C MET A 1 -13.43 -0.89 -50.85
N GLY A 2 -12.39 -1.34 -50.16
CA GLY A 2 -12.52 -2.36 -49.13
C GLY A 2 -11.15 -2.79 -48.63
N GLY A 3 -10.93 -2.72 -47.32
CA GLY A 3 -9.80 -3.35 -46.66
C GLY A 3 -8.75 -2.41 -46.05
N SER A 4 -9.15 -1.39 -45.29
CA SER A 4 -8.24 -0.64 -44.41
C SER A 4 -8.83 -0.49 -43.02
N ALA A 5 -8.92 -1.60 -42.29
CA ALA A 5 -9.18 -1.62 -40.85
C ALA A 5 -8.76 -2.98 -40.29
N ALA A 6 -7.63 -3.02 -39.55
CA ALA A 6 -7.36 -3.93 -38.42
C ALA A 6 -5.84 -4.18 -38.17
N TYR A 7 -5.01 -3.14 -38.07
CA TYR A 7 -3.59 -3.32 -37.67
C TYR A 7 -3.10 -2.47 -36.48
N GLU A 8 -3.98 -1.81 -35.72
CA GLU A 8 -3.54 -0.77 -34.78
C GLU A 8 -3.78 -0.98 -33.28
N GLN A 9 -4.19 -2.15 -32.79
CA GLN A 9 -4.45 -2.29 -31.32
C GLN A 9 -3.74 -3.42 -30.57
N THR A 10 -2.92 -4.26 -31.23
CA THR A 10 -2.19 -5.34 -30.54
C THR A 10 -0.72 -5.02 -30.21
N LEU A 11 -0.23 -3.83 -30.59
CA LEU A 11 1.19 -3.43 -30.50
C LEU A 11 1.67 -2.93 -29.13
N GLY A 12 0.77 -2.70 -28.17
CA GLY A 12 1.18 -2.22 -26.84
C GLY A 12 1.83 -3.32 -26.00
N VAL A 13 1.04 -4.33 -25.63
CA VAL A 13 1.39 -5.27 -24.54
C VAL A 13 2.57 -6.17 -24.89
N SER A 14 2.66 -6.65 -26.13
CA SER A 14 3.76 -7.50 -26.59
C SER A 14 5.10 -6.77 -26.64
N ARG A 15 5.10 -5.48 -26.98
CA ARG A 15 6.28 -4.61 -26.98
C ARG A 15 6.77 -4.34 -25.55
N TYR A 16 5.86 -4.04 -24.62
CA TYR A 16 6.21 -3.87 -23.20
C TYR A 16 6.75 -5.16 -22.56
N LEU A 17 6.18 -6.32 -22.90
CA LEU A 17 6.67 -7.62 -22.41
C LEU A 17 8.06 -7.97 -22.95
N SER A 18 8.38 -7.55 -24.17
CA SER A 18 9.71 -7.77 -24.76
C SER A 18 10.80 -7.00 -24.02
N VAL A 19 10.52 -5.75 -23.61
CA VAL A 19 11.45 -4.92 -22.82
C VAL A 19 11.66 -5.53 -21.44
N LEU A 20 10.59 -5.99 -20.78
CA LEU A 20 10.69 -6.64 -19.48
C LEU A 20 11.48 -7.95 -19.54
N ARG A 21 11.30 -8.75 -20.60
CA ARG A 21 12.11 -9.95 -20.85
C ARG A 21 13.59 -9.62 -21.13
N ARG A 22 13.86 -8.54 -21.87
CA ARG A 22 15.21 -8.09 -22.20
C ARG A 22 15.98 -7.65 -20.96
N GLN A 23 15.30 -7.08 -19.96
CA GLN A 23 15.92 -6.50 -18.77
C GLN A 23 15.57 -7.21 -17.45
N ARG A 24 15.27 -8.52 -17.49
CA ARG A 24 14.88 -9.31 -16.30
C ARG A 24 15.87 -9.19 -15.14
N ARG A 25 17.17 -9.05 -15.40
CA ARG A 25 18.18 -8.87 -14.34
C ARG A 25 17.99 -7.56 -13.56
N VAL A 26 17.60 -6.47 -14.25
CA VAL A 26 17.34 -5.16 -13.62
C VAL A 26 16.06 -5.22 -12.82
N ALA A 27 15.01 -5.82 -13.39
CA ALA A 27 13.74 -6.01 -12.69
C ALA A 27 13.91 -6.88 -11.43
N VAL A 28 14.63 -8.00 -11.52
CA VAL A 28 14.94 -8.86 -10.38
C VAL A 28 15.81 -8.14 -9.35
N ALA A 29 16.82 -7.36 -9.78
CA ALA A 29 17.63 -6.57 -8.87
C ALA A 29 16.81 -5.54 -8.10
N GLY A 30 15.82 -4.89 -8.74
CA GLY A 30 14.89 -3.97 -8.08
C GLY A 30 14.03 -4.66 -7.01
N VAL A 31 13.49 -5.85 -7.32
CA VAL A 31 12.74 -6.66 -6.35
C VAL A 31 13.62 -7.08 -5.18
N VAL A 32 14.83 -7.59 -5.44
CA VAL A 32 15.79 -7.99 -4.40
C VAL A 32 16.15 -6.80 -3.52
N PHE A 33 16.40 -5.63 -4.11
CA PHE A 33 16.66 -4.40 -3.37
C PHE A 33 15.47 -3.99 -2.49
N GLY A 34 14.24 -4.04 -3.01
CA GLY A 34 13.04 -3.72 -2.25
C GLY A 34 12.80 -4.67 -1.06
N VAL A 35 13.05 -5.97 -1.25
CA VAL A 35 12.97 -6.96 -0.16
C VAL A 35 14.08 -6.73 0.87
N LEU A 36 15.32 -6.47 0.43
CA LEU A 36 16.43 -6.16 1.33
C LEU A 36 16.16 -4.90 2.16
N ALA A 37 15.62 -3.85 1.53
CA ALA A 37 15.24 -2.62 2.21
C ALA A 37 14.12 -2.86 3.25
N ALA A 38 13.13 -3.69 2.93
CA ALA A 38 12.09 -4.07 3.89
C ALA A 38 12.62 -4.91 5.06
N CYS A 39 13.51 -5.87 4.79
CA CYS A 39 14.19 -6.63 5.84
C CYS A 39 15.04 -5.71 6.73
N LEU A 40 15.79 -4.79 6.14
CA LEU A 40 16.59 -3.80 6.88
C LEU A 40 15.69 -2.91 7.74
N TYR A 41 14.55 -2.45 7.21
CA TYR A 41 13.56 -1.70 7.97
C TYR A 41 13.03 -2.50 9.15
N LEU A 42 12.69 -3.78 8.96
CA LEU A 42 12.22 -4.65 10.05
C LEU A 42 13.28 -4.90 11.14
N LEU A 43 14.57 -4.81 10.83
CA LEU A 43 15.65 -4.95 11.80
C LEU A 43 15.91 -3.67 12.62
N ILE A 44 15.57 -2.50 12.08
CA ILE A 44 15.82 -1.20 12.72
C ILE A 44 14.55 -0.66 13.40
N ALA A 45 13.38 -0.96 12.86
CA ALA A 45 12.11 -0.47 13.38
C ALA A 45 11.84 -1.06 14.77
N PRO A 46 11.44 -0.24 15.76
CA PRO A 46 11.12 -0.72 17.10
C PRO A 46 9.94 -1.68 17.02
N HIS A 47 10.12 -2.88 17.55
CA HIS A 47 9.04 -3.85 17.70
C HIS A 47 8.18 -3.46 18.89
N THR A 48 6.88 -3.30 18.64
CA THR A 48 5.89 -3.05 19.68
C THR A 48 4.77 -4.06 19.61
N VAL A 49 4.25 -4.37 20.80
CA VAL A 49 3.12 -5.26 21.01
C VAL A 49 2.00 -4.45 21.64
N THR A 50 0.82 -4.55 21.06
CA THR A 50 -0.40 -3.95 21.60
C THR A 50 -1.28 -5.06 22.17
N ALA A 51 -1.65 -4.95 23.45
CA ALA A 51 -2.57 -5.84 24.13
C ALA A 51 -3.84 -5.08 24.52
N THR A 52 -4.97 -5.78 24.58
CA THR A 52 -6.28 -5.14 24.73
C THR A 52 -7.11 -5.76 25.85
N THR A 53 -7.52 -4.95 26.82
CA THR A 53 -8.45 -5.34 27.90
C THR A 53 -9.84 -4.84 27.59
N ALA A 54 -10.86 -5.69 27.79
CA ALA A 54 -12.26 -5.31 27.66
C ALA A 54 -12.94 -5.29 29.03
N VAL A 55 -13.64 -4.21 29.34
CA VAL A 55 -14.30 -3.98 30.61
C VAL A 55 -15.78 -3.74 30.37
N ASN A 56 -16.64 -4.43 31.12
CA ASN A 56 -18.07 -4.17 31.12
C ASN A 56 -18.42 -3.21 32.24
N LEU A 57 -19.09 -2.11 31.88
CA LEU A 57 -19.44 -1.06 32.82
C LEU A 57 -20.79 -1.33 33.47
N ASN A 58 -20.84 -1.19 34.78
CA ASN A 58 -22.09 -1.22 35.52
C ASN A 58 -22.69 0.19 35.56
N VAL A 59 -24.02 0.25 35.46
CA VAL A 59 -24.76 1.49 35.63
C VAL A 59 -24.87 1.75 37.13
N ILE A 60 -24.19 2.78 37.62
CA ILE A 60 -24.35 3.23 38.99
C ILE A 60 -25.50 4.24 39.00
N THR A 61 -26.66 3.82 39.50
CA THR A 61 -27.83 4.70 39.62
C THR A 61 -27.85 5.38 40.98
N THR A 62 -27.69 6.70 40.99
CA THR A 62 -27.88 7.55 42.19
C THR A 62 -29.34 7.94 42.40
N GLU A 63 -30.21 7.72 41.41
CA GLU A 63 -31.65 7.93 41.51
C GLU A 63 -32.43 6.62 41.28
N PRO A 64 -32.43 5.69 42.25
CA PRO A 64 -33.13 4.41 42.13
C PRO A 64 -34.67 4.55 41.96
N PHE A 65 -35.22 5.76 42.11
CA PHE A 65 -36.65 6.04 42.05
C PHE A 65 -37.10 6.72 40.74
N ASN A 66 -36.19 7.10 39.85
CA ASN A 66 -36.55 7.71 38.57
C ASN A 66 -36.70 6.65 37.47
N GLN A 67 -37.86 5.98 37.45
CA GLN A 67 -38.20 4.91 36.49
C GLN A 67 -38.30 5.38 35.02
N GLN A 68 -38.18 6.69 34.75
CA GLN A 68 -38.38 7.26 33.41
C GLN A 68 -37.13 7.23 32.53
N ARG A 69 -35.94 6.89 33.06
CA ARG A 69 -34.71 6.73 32.26
C ARG A 69 -34.22 5.28 32.29
N PRO A 70 -34.20 4.57 31.13
CA PRO A 70 -33.58 3.25 31.07
C PRO A 70 -32.09 3.35 31.43
N ALA A 71 -31.58 2.36 32.17
CA ALA A 71 -30.22 2.34 32.70
C ALA A 71 -29.13 2.53 31.61
N SER A 72 -29.39 2.05 30.38
CA SER A 72 -28.49 2.22 29.23
C SER A 72 -28.33 3.68 28.75
N GLY A 73 -29.26 4.58 29.09
CA GLY A 73 -29.17 6.01 28.75
C GLY A 73 -28.36 6.83 29.75
N LEU A 74 -27.86 6.20 30.82
CA LEU A 74 -27.00 6.84 31.83
C LEU A 74 -25.50 6.74 31.49
N LEU A 75 -25.13 5.89 30.52
CA LEU A 75 -23.77 5.80 29.99
C LEU A 75 -23.72 6.38 28.58
N ASP A 76 -22.83 7.36 28.39
CA ASP A 76 -22.55 7.92 27.08
C ASP A 76 -21.17 7.42 26.58
N ALA A 77 -21.18 6.65 25.50
CA ALA A 77 -19.99 5.95 25.00
C ALA A 77 -18.76 6.85 24.78
N PRO A 78 -18.87 8.01 24.10
CA PRO A 78 -17.73 8.90 23.92
C PRO A 78 -17.28 9.53 25.25
N THR A 79 -18.21 9.98 26.10
CA THR A 79 -17.86 10.52 27.42
C THR A 79 -17.10 9.50 28.27
N GLU A 80 -17.52 8.22 28.26
CA GLU A 80 -16.84 7.17 29.01
C GLU A 80 -15.43 6.87 28.47
N ALA A 81 -15.24 6.91 27.15
CA ALA A 81 -13.92 6.78 26.55
C ALA A 81 -13.01 7.98 26.89
N ASP A 82 -13.56 9.19 26.94
CA ASP A 82 -12.82 10.40 27.32
C ASP A 82 -12.41 10.37 28.81
N ILE A 83 -13.30 9.90 29.69
CA ILE A 83 -12.98 9.71 31.11
C ILE A 83 -11.92 8.63 31.27
N ALA A 84 -12.06 7.49 30.61
CA ALA A 84 -11.11 6.39 30.69
C ALA A 84 -9.72 6.74 30.11
N SER A 85 -9.65 7.70 29.17
CA SER A 85 -8.39 8.23 28.62
C SER A 85 -7.90 9.52 29.31
N SER A 86 -8.59 9.93 30.38
CA SER A 86 -8.28 11.16 31.11
C SER A 86 -6.94 11.07 31.86
N HIS A 87 -6.44 12.24 32.27
CA HIS A 87 -5.20 12.32 33.04
C HIS A 87 -5.31 11.61 34.40
N ALA A 88 -6.42 11.75 35.10
CA ALA A 88 -6.63 11.16 36.43
C ALA A 88 -6.59 9.62 36.37
N VAL A 89 -7.23 9.01 35.36
CA VAL A 89 -7.19 7.55 35.18
C VAL A 89 -5.79 7.09 34.81
N ALA A 90 -5.09 7.83 33.96
CA ALA A 90 -3.71 7.50 33.59
C ALA A 90 -2.70 7.67 34.74
N GLU A 91 -2.98 8.59 35.68
CA GLU A 91 -2.22 8.77 36.92
C GLU A 91 -2.41 7.57 37.85
N GLY A 92 -3.66 7.16 38.12
CA GLY A 92 -3.92 5.94 38.88
C GLY A 92 -3.31 4.69 38.23
N ALA A 93 -3.36 4.59 36.90
CA ALA A 93 -2.72 3.48 36.17
C ALA A 93 -1.18 3.50 36.31
N ALA A 94 -0.56 4.69 36.28
CA ALA A 94 0.86 4.84 36.51
C ALA A 94 1.27 4.38 37.92
N GLU A 95 0.45 4.68 38.93
CA GLU A 95 0.66 4.20 40.30
C GLU A 95 0.55 2.68 40.40
N LEU A 96 -0.45 2.07 39.76
CA LEU A 96 -0.60 0.60 39.67
C LEU A 96 0.57 -0.09 38.97
N LEU A 97 1.22 0.61 38.04
CA LEU A 97 2.43 0.14 37.35
C LEU A 97 3.72 0.37 38.15
N GLY A 98 3.61 0.87 39.39
CA GLY A 98 4.76 1.12 40.27
C GLY A 98 5.52 2.41 39.96
N GLY A 99 4.92 3.34 39.22
CA GLY A 99 5.51 4.65 38.89
C GLY A 99 6.60 4.61 37.82
N GLU A 100 6.76 3.50 37.09
CA GLU A 100 7.73 3.37 35.98
C GLU A 100 7.42 4.32 34.81
N LEU A 101 6.14 4.66 34.65
CA LEU A 101 5.63 5.54 33.61
C LEU A 101 4.91 6.74 34.23
N THR A 102 5.04 7.90 33.61
CA THR A 102 4.21 9.07 33.94
C THR A 102 2.82 8.93 33.32
N ALA A 103 1.81 9.60 33.89
CA ALA A 103 0.46 9.64 33.33
C ALA A 103 0.43 10.07 31.84
N SER A 104 1.32 10.98 31.44
CA SER A 104 1.49 11.38 30.03
C SER A 104 1.96 10.22 29.15
N GLN A 105 2.94 9.43 29.61
CA GLN A 105 3.46 8.30 28.86
C GLN A 105 2.45 7.17 28.78
N VAL A 106 1.72 6.91 29.87
CA VAL A 106 0.60 5.96 29.89
C VAL A 106 -0.44 6.35 28.84
N ARG A 107 -0.87 7.63 28.83
CA ARG A 107 -1.82 8.11 27.81
C ARG A 107 -1.31 7.95 26.39
N GLN A 108 -0.05 8.29 26.13
CA GLN A 108 0.53 8.22 24.79
C GLN A 108 0.68 6.79 24.27
N SER A 109 0.90 5.82 25.17
CA SER A 109 1.02 4.39 24.86
C SER A 109 -0.33 3.66 24.88
N SER A 110 -1.40 4.32 25.31
CA SER A 110 -2.75 3.76 25.40
C SER A 110 -3.70 4.29 24.33
N GLN A 111 -4.70 3.49 23.99
CA GLN A 111 -5.85 3.93 23.22
C GLN A 111 -7.11 3.32 23.82
N VAL A 112 -8.10 4.17 24.11
CA VAL A 112 -9.37 3.73 24.69
C VAL A 112 -10.49 3.93 23.68
N SER A 113 -11.37 2.94 23.58
CA SER A 113 -12.55 2.98 22.70
C SER A 113 -13.75 2.38 23.42
N SER A 114 -14.95 2.87 23.11
CA SER A 114 -16.19 2.32 23.64
C SER A 114 -16.95 1.56 22.56
N SER A 115 -17.60 0.46 22.94
CA SER A 115 -18.37 -0.42 22.05
C SER A 115 -19.62 -0.94 22.76
N GLY A 116 -20.62 -1.42 21.99
CA GLY A 116 -21.84 -1.99 22.57
C GLY A 116 -22.72 -0.97 23.32
N GLY A 117 -22.88 0.24 22.78
CA GLY A 117 -23.77 1.25 23.36
C GLY A 117 -23.33 1.75 24.74
N ALA A 118 -22.02 2.00 24.91
CA ALA A 118 -21.37 2.45 26.16
C ALA A 118 -21.18 1.39 27.25
N SER A 119 -21.69 0.17 27.09
CA SER A 119 -21.56 -0.88 28.10
C SER A 119 -20.20 -1.57 28.14
N VAL A 120 -19.40 -1.49 27.06
CA VAL A 120 -18.08 -2.14 26.99
C VAL A 120 -17.01 -1.14 26.57
N VAL A 121 -16.03 -0.92 27.45
CA VAL A 121 -14.84 -0.12 27.15
C VAL A 121 -13.67 -1.04 26.86
N ARG A 122 -12.98 -0.75 25.76
CA ARG A 122 -11.83 -1.49 25.27
C ARG A 122 -10.59 -0.60 25.40
N VAL A 123 -9.64 -1.07 26.20
CA VAL A 123 -8.39 -0.38 26.53
C VAL A 123 -7.25 -1.13 25.85
N ALA A 124 -6.62 -0.50 24.87
CA ALA A 124 -5.42 -1.01 24.22
C ALA A 124 -4.18 -0.32 24.79
N PHE A 125 -3.11 -1.07 25.03
CA PHE A 125 -1.83 -0.54 25.50
C PHE A 125 -0.67 -1.12 24.69
N THR A 126 0.23 -0.25 24.25
CA THR A 126 1.35 -0.57 23.36
C THR A 126 2.67 -0.51 24.12
N ALA A 127 3.39 -1.63 24.17
CA ALA A 127 4.67 -1.74 24.87
C ALA A 127 5.70 -2.59 24.10
N PRO A 128 6.99 -2.54 24.47
CA PRO A 128 8.03 -3.38 23.86
C PRO A 128 7.81 -4.88 24.06
N THR A 129 7.20 -5.29 25.17
CA THR A 129 6.97 -6.70 25.49
C THR A 129 5.49 -7.03 25.69
N GLU A 130 5.09 -8.29 25.42
CA GLU A 130 3.73 -8.78 25.69
C GLU A 130 3.33 -8.56 27.15
N GLN A 131 4.24 -8.82 28.10
CA GLN A 131 3.95 -8.71 29.53
C GLN A 131 3.73 -7.25 29.97
N GLU A 132 4.50 -6.30 29.45
CA GLU A 132 4.27 -4.87 29.70
C GLU A 132 2.97 -4.39 29.05
N ALA A 133 2.66 -4.88 27.84
CA ALA A 133 1.43 -4.53 27.13
C ALA A 133 0.19 -4.98 27.92
N VAL A 134 0.20 -6.22 28.44
CA VAL A 134 -0.86 -6.76 29.29
C VAL A 134 -0.98 -5.97 30.59
N ARG A 135 0.16 -5.74 31.29
CA ARG A 135 0.16 -5.00 32.55
C ARG A 135 -0.40 -3.58 32.36
N GLY A 136 0.01 -2.86 31.31
CA GLY A 136 -0.47 -1.51 31.06
C GLY A 136 -1.95 -1.44 30.72
N ALA A 137 -2.46 -2.35 29.89
CA ALA A 137 -3.87 -2.40 29.54
C ALA A 137 -4.76 -2.76 30.75
N ASP A 138 -4.35 -3.76 31.54
CA ASP A 138 -5.07 -4.17 32.75
C ASP A 138 -5.00 -3.10 33.84
N ALA A 139 -3.87 -2.40 34.00
CA ALA A 139 -3.73 -1.29 34.97
C ALA A 139 -4.64 -0.11 34.63
N ILE A 140 -4.73 0.30 33.37
CA ILE A 140 -5.66 1.38 32.96
C ILE A 140 -7.11 0.95 33.16
N ALA A 141 -7.45 -0.29 32.79
CA ALA A 141 -8.79 -0.83 33.01
C ALA A 141 -9.17 -0.81 34.50
N GLN A 142 -8.25 -1.23 35.38
CA GLN A 142 -8.47 -1.22 36.82
C GLN A 142 -8.58 0.22 37.37
N ALA A 143 -7.65 1.11 37.02
CA ALA A 143 -7.67 2.49 37.46
C ALA A 143 -8.95 3.21 37.03
N TYR A 144 -9.48 2.90 35.85
CA TYR A 144 -10.75 3.45 35.38
C TYR A 144 -11.94 2.96 36.21
N LEU A 145 -11.98 1.67 36.56
CA LEU A 145 -13.03 1.12 37.42
C LEU A 145 -12.97 1.70 38.84
N GLU A 146 -11.76 1.85 39.41
CA GLU A 146 -11.53 2.49 40.70
C GLU A 146 -11.96 3.96 40.66
N PHE A 147 -11.54 4.71 39.64
CA PHE A 147 -11.98 6.11 39.45
C PHE A 147 -13.51 6.24 39.40
N ARG A 148 -14.20 5.31 38.73
CA ARG A 148 -15.68 5.30 38.72
C ARG A 148 -16.27 5.02 40.09
N SER A 149 -15.70 4.07 40.84
CA SER A 149 -16.13 3.75 42.21
C SER A 149 -15.98 4.98 43.11
N ASP A 150 -14.80 5.61 43.09
CA ASP A 150 -14.49 6.79 43.89
C ASP A 150 -15.43 7.95 43.56
N GLN A 151 -15.69 8.20 42.27
CA GLN A 151 -16.64 9.24 41.84
C GLN A 151 -18.07 8.96 42.31
N ALA A 152 -18.51 7.70 42.29
CA ALA A 152 -19.82 7.32 42.78
C ALA A 152 -19.92 7.48 44.30
N GLU A 153 -18.92 7.03 45.04
CA GLU A 153 -18.85 7.16 46.49
C GLU A 153 -18.85 8.62 46.93
N GLN A 154 -18.05 9.48 46.30
CA GLN A 154 -18.02 10.93 46.58
C GLN A 154 -19.38 11.59 46.33
N ARG A 155 -20.09 11.19 45.26
CA ARG A 155 -21.44 11.71 44.98
C ARG A 155 -22.45 11.27 46.02
N ILE A 156 -22.43 9.99 46.41
CA ILE A 156 -23.30 9.46 47.47
C ILE A 156 -23.01 10.18 48.79
N ASP A 157 -21.75 10.37 49.17
CA ASP A 157 -21.37 11.06 50.40
C ASP A 157 -21.84 12.51 50.42
N THR A 158 -21.73 13.21 49.29
CA THR A 158 -22.26 14.58 49.14
C THR A 158 -23.78 14.62 49.32
N MET A 159 -24.50 13.64 48.73
CA MET A 159 -25.96 13.53 48.89
C MET A 159 -26.35 13.21 50.34
N LEU A 160 -25.67 12.27 50.98
CA LEU A 160 -25.89 11.90 52.38
C LEU A 160 -25.65 13.09 53.31
N THR A 161 -24.58 13.85 53.08
CA THR A 161 -24.27 15.07 53.84
C THR A 161 -25.39 16.10 53.70
N SER A 162 -25.85 16.37 52.48
CA SER A 162 -26.97 17.27 52.19
C SER A 162 -28.27 16.83 52.88
N MET A 163 -28.60 15.53 52.82
CA MET A 163 -29.79 14.96 53.47
C MET A 163 -29.70 15.06 55.00
N ASN A 164 -28.54 14.75 55.59
CA ASN A 164 -28.32 14.84 57.04
C ASN A 164 -28.48 16.28 57.54
N THR A 165 -27.91 17.27 56.82
CA THR A 165 -28.12 18.69 57.14
C THR A 165 -29.60 19.09 57.07
N ARG A 166 -30.36 18.53 56.12
CA ARG A 166 -31.80 18.83 56.00
C ARG A 166 -32.62 18.15 57.11
N ILE A 167 -32.27 16.93 57.49
CA ILE A 167 -32.86 16.22 58.64
C ILE A 167 -32.63 17.01 59.94
N GLU A 168 -31.41 17.52 60.17
CA GLU A 168 -31.11 18.37 61.34
C GLU A 168 -31.99 19.62 61.37
N LYS A 169 -32.09 20.36 60.27
CA LYS A 169 -32.96 21.54 60.17
C LYS A 169 -34.44 21.22 60.40
N LEU A 170 -34.93 20.10 59.88
CA LEU A 170 -36.31 19.65 60.10
C LEU A 170 -36.56 19.24 61.55
N ASN A 171 -35.59 18.60 62.21
CA ASN A 171 -35.68 18.28 63.63
C ASN A 171 -35.74 19.56 64.49
N GLU A 172 -34.94 20.59 64.16
CA GLU A 172 -35.03 21.90 64.82
C GLU A 172 -36.40 22.55 64.60
N ALA A 173 -36.90 22.54 63.37
CA ALA A 173 -38.24 23.05 63.04
C ALA A 173 -39.35 22.27 63.77
N LEU A 174 -39.20 20.95 63.94
CA LEU A 174 -40.14 20.12 64.69
C LEU A 174 -40.16 20.49 66.17
N LEU A 175 -38.98 20.75 66.77
CA LEU A 175 -38.88 21.22 68.15
C LEU A 175 -39.56 22.59 68.32
N GLN A 176 -39.40 23.50 67.35
CA GLN A 176 -40.08 24.78 67.36
C GLN A 176 -41.60 24.64 67.22
N ALA A 177 -42.07 23.87 66.24
CA ALA A 177 -43.51 23.61 66.03
C ALA A 177 -44.16 22.97 67.28
N ASN A 178 -43.45 22.05 67.95
CA ASN A 178 -43.93 21.46 69.21
C ASN A 178 -44.04 22.51 70.34
N ARG A 179 -43.12 23.48 70.43
CA ARG A 179 -43.23 24.58 71.42
C ARG A 179 -44.41 25.49 71.12
N GLU A 180 -44.61 25.84 69.87
CA GLU A 180 -45.75 26.65 69.41
C GLU A 180 -47.07 25.95 69.71
N LEU A 181 -47.14 24.64 69.43
CA LEU A 181 -48.30 23.80 69.73
C LEU A 181 -48.65 23.73 71.23
N VAL A 182 -47.64 23.67 72.11
CA VAL A 182 -47.85 23.70 73.57
C VAL A 182 -48.30 25.08 74.06
N SER A 183 -47.89 26.15 73.38
CA SER A 183 -48.28 27.52 73.73
C SER A 183 -49.65 27.95 73.17
N ALA A 184 -50.14 27.29 72.13
CA ALA A 184 -51.40 27.61 71.48
C ALA A 184 -52.59 26.94 72.19
N GLU A 185 -53.71 27.67 72.30
CA GLU A 185 -54.90 27.14 72.99
C GLU A 185 -55.68 26.17 72.08
N PRO A 186 -56.08 24.97 72.58
CA PRO A 186 -56.80 23.99 71.78
C PRO A 186 -58.09 24.55 71.15
N GLY A 187 -58.28 24.27 69.85
CA GLY A 187 -59.47 24.72 69.10
C GLY A 187 -59.32 26.11 68.45
N THR A 188 -58.21 26.80 68.68
CA THR A 188 -57.86 28.03 67.93
C THR A 188 -57.31 27.71 66.53
N THR A 189 -57.29 28.71 65.65
CA THR A 189 -56.65 28.60 64.33
C THR A 189 -55.15 28.31 64.45
N ASP A 190 -54.50 28.88 65.44
CA ASP A 190 -53.05 28.78 65.65
C ASP A 190 -52.66 27.35 66.04
N TYR A 191 -53.47 26.70 66.90
CA TYR A 191 -53.30 25.28 67.23
C TYR A 191 -53.44 24.38 65.98
N ALA A 192 -54.46 24.62 65.15
CA ALA A 192 -54.67 23.85 63.92
C ALA A 192 -53.52 24.01 62.92
N GLN A 193 -52.94 25.22 62.81
CA GLN A 193 -51.77 25.48 61.97
C GLN A 193 -50.52 24.76 62.48
N ALA A 194 -50.25 24.79 63.80
CA ALA A 194 -49.11 24.11 64.39
C ALA A 194 -49.17 22.58 64.19
N VAL A 195 -50.36 21.98 64.33
CA VAL A 195 -50.57 20.54 64.04
C VAL A 195 -50.26 20.23 62.58
N SER A 196 -50.76 21.04 61.65
CA SER A 196 -50.54 20.85 60.21
C SER A 196 -49.05 20.93 59.86
N GLN A 197 -48.33 21.93 60.41
CA GLN A 197 -46.90 22.08 60.19
C GLN A 197 -46.10 20.90 60.76
N GLN A 198 -46.46 20.42 61.94
CA GLN A 198 -45.84 19.23 62.54
C GLN A 198 -46.00 18.00 61.64
N GLN A 199 -47.21 17.75 61.13
CA GLN A 199 -47.48 16.64 60.22
C GLN A 199 -46.67 16.75 58.92
N GLN A 200 -46.58 17.96 58.35
CA GLN A 200 -45.78 18.18 57.13
C GLN A 200 -44.29 17.89 57.37
N ILE A 201 -43.72 18.34 58.49
CA ILE A 201 -42.33 18.08 58.85
C ILE A 201 -42.08 16.58 59.02
N GLN A 202 -42.99 15.86 59.68
CA GLN A 202 -42.86 14.40 59.87
C GLN A 202 -42.86 13.66 58.52
N VAL A 203 -43.76 14.00 57.60
CA VAL A 203 -43.80 13.40 56.26
C VAL A 203 -42.52 13.67 55.48
N GLU A 204 -41.96 14.88 55.57
CA GLU A 204 -40.68 15.20 54.91
C GLU A 204 -39.51 14.43 55.53
N LEU A 205 -39.51 14.27 56.85
CA LEU A 205 -38.48 13.53 57.57
C LEU A 205 -38.51 12.03 57.24
N ASP A 206 -39.69 11.41 57.21
CA ASP A 206 -39.86 10.01 56.81
C ASP A 206 -39.41 9.77 55.36
N SER A 207 -39.70 10.71 54.46
CA SER A 207 -39.25 10.67 53.07
C SER A 207 -37.73 10.73 52.96
N LEU A 208 -37.08 11.66 53.69
CA LEU A 208 -35.62 11.79 53.68
C LEU A 208 -34.92 10.57 54.31
N LEU A 209 -35.45 10.03 55.40
CA LEU A 209 -34.92 8.81 56.01
C LEU A 209 -35.01 7.61 55.07
N SER A 210 -36.13 7.49 54.35
CA SER A 210 -36.31 6.42 53.35
C SER A 210 -35.33 6.56 52.19
N GLN A 211 -35.13 7.78 51.67
CA GLN A 211 -34.16 8.08 50.61
C GLN A 211 -32.72 7.79 51.06
N ARG A 212 -32.35 8.21 52.29
CA ARG A 212 -31.04 7.94 52.87
C ARG A 212 -30.76 6.45 52.97
N ASN A 213 -31.71 5.67 53.50
CA ASN A 213 -31.55 4.22 53.65
C ASN A 213 -31.42 3.50 52.29
N ALA A 214 -32.05 4.04 51.24
CA ALA A 214 -31.86 3.52 49.88
C ALA A 214 -30.45 3.79 49.35
N LEU A 215 -29.92 5.00 49.54
CA LEU A 215 -28.56 5.36 49.10
C LEU A 215 -27.47 4.53 49.79
N THR A 216 -27.65 4.17 51.06
CA THR A 216 -26.68 3.30 51.77
C THR A 216 -26.61 1.87 51.23
N SER A 217 -27.53 1.47 50.35
CA SER A 217 -27.58 0.12 49.75
C SER A 217 -27.13 0.07 48.29
N VAL A 218 -26.73 1.20 47.71
CA VAL A 218 -26.29 1.28 46.31
C VAL A 218 -24.91 0.66 46.16
N ASP A 219 -24.77 -0.25 45.20
CA ASP A 219 -23.48 -0.79 44.78
C ASP A 219 -22.72 0.25 43.95
N THR A 220 -21.57 0.69 44.44
CA THR A 220 -20.70 1.69 43.79
C THR A 220 -19.70 1.07 42.82
N THR A 221 -19.71 -0.25 42.64
CA THR A 221 -18.76 -0.94 41.76
C THR A 221 -18.83 -0.39 40.33
N GLY A 222 -17.71 0.15 39.85
CA GLY A 222 -17.58 0.79 38.53
C GLY A 222 -17.87 -0.12 37.33
N GLY A 223 -17.82 -1.45 37.52
CA GLY A 223 -17.93 -2.46 36.47
C GLY A 223 -17.05 -3.67 36.76
N ILE A 224 -16.89 -4.54 35.77
CA ILE A 224 -16.06 -5.75 35.84
C ILE A 224 -15.18 -5.90 34.60
N VAL A 225 -13.99 -6.45 34.76
CA VAL A 225 -13.14 -6.83 33.62
C VAL A 225 -13.78 -8.03 32.93
N LEU A 226 -14.18 -7.86 31.67
CA LEU A 226 -14.83 -8.89 30.85
C LEU A 226 -13.79 -9.82 30.22
N THR A 227 -12.68 -9.25 29.74
CA THR A 227 -11.59 -10.00 29.13
C THR A 227 -10.28 -9.31 29.47
N SER A 228 -9.38 -10.02 30.16
CA SER A 228 -8.02 -9.54 30.45
C SER A 228 -7.21 -9.46 29.17
N ALA A 229 -6.26 -8.53 29.12
CA ALA A 229 -5.35 -8.42 27.98
C ALA A 229 -4.51 -9.68 27.72
N ARG A 230 -4.35 -10.54 28.73
CA ARG A 230 -3.63 -11.81 28.57
C ARG A 230 -4.33 -12.81 27.64
N ASP A 231 -5.66 -12.73 27.56
CA ASP A 231 -6.51 -13.67 26.83
C ASP A 231 -6.90 -13.13 25.45
N SER A 232 -6.55 -11.88 25.15
CA SER A 232 -6.84 -11.24 23.86
C SER A 232 -5.72 -11.46 22.84
N GLN A 233 -6.05 -11.27 21.56
CA GLN A 233 -5.05 -11.40 20.50
C GLN A 233 -4.09 -10.21 20.51
N PHE A 234 -2.79 -10.49 20.53
CA PHE A 234 -1.75 -9.46 20.45
C PHE A 234 -1.59 -8.93 19.03
N GLU A 235 -1.63 -7.60 18.89
CA GLU A 235 -1.28 -6.93 17.64
C GLU A 235 0.21 -6.55 17.66
N ARG A 236 0.95 -6.90 16.60
CA ARG A 236 2.39 -6.66 16.49
C ARG A 236 2.70 -5.68 15.38
N SER A 237 3.40 -4.61 15.73
CA SER A 237 3.82 -3.55 14.81
C SER A 237 5.35 -3.43 14.74
N PRO A 238 5.94 -3.21 13.56
CA PRO A 238 5.33 -3.29 12.23
C PRO A 238 4.98 -4.74 11.84
N SER A 239 3.88 -4.95 11.13
CA SER A 239 3.50 -6.30 10.69
C SER A 239 4.46 -6.78 9.60
N SER A 240 5.27 -7.81 9.90
CA SER A 240 6.33 -8.30 9.00
C SER A 240 5.79 -8.68 7.63
N ARG A 241 4.56 -9.21 7.56
CA ARG A 241 3.88 -9.56 6.30
C ARG A 241 3.58 -8.32 5.45
N MET A 242 3.11 -7.23 6.06
CA MET A 242 2.76 -6.02 5.32
C MET A 242 4.01 -5.26 4.88
N ALA A 243 5.05 -5.19 5.74
CA ALA A 243 6.34 -4.60 5.38
C ALA A 243 7.02 -5.34 4.22
N LEU A 244 6.99 -6.68 4.21
CA LEU A 244 7.51 -7.47 3.09
C LEU A 244 6.68 -7.29 1.82
N ALA A 245 5.35 -7.23 1.93
CA ALA A 245 4.46 -7.00 0.80
C ALA A 245 4.70 -5.63 0.15
N THR A 246 4.85 -4.57 0.95
CA THR A 246 5.15 -3.21 0.44
C THR A 246 6.56 -3.12 -0.12
N GLY A 247 7.55 -3.76 0.52
CA GLY A 247 8.92 -3.87 -0.01
C GLY A 247 8.99 -4.57 -1.36
N LEU A 248 8.28 -5.69 -1.52
CA LEU A 248 8.19 -6.43 -2.77
C LEU A 248 7.49 -5.61 -3.86
N ALA A 249 6.34 -5.02 -3.54
CA ALA A 249 5.59 -4.19 -4.49
C ALA A 249 6.40 -2.95 -4.93
N GLY A 250 7.03 -2.24 -3.98
CA GLY A 250 7.88 -1.09 -4.25
C GLY A 250 9.12 -1.46 -5.06
N GLY A 251 9.77 -2.57 -4.71
CA GLY A 251 10.92 -3.10 -5.47
C GLY A 251 10.56 -3.52 -6.89
N LEU A 252 9.38 -4.11 -7.09
CA LEU A 252 8.87 -4.47 -8.42
C LEU A 252 8.63 -3.22 -9.27
N VAL A 253 7.95 -2.20 -8.72
CA VAL A 253 7.70 -0.94 -9.44
C VAL A 253 9.01 -0.25 -9.80
N LEU A 254 9.94 -0.10 -8.85
CA LEU A 254 11.25 0.49 -9.10
C LEU A 254 12.06 -0.33 -10.12
N GLY A 255 12.03 -1.66 -10.03
CA GLY A 255 12.69 -2.55 -10.97
C GLY A 255 12.15 -2.42 -12.40
N ILE A 256 10.84 -2.26 -12.55
CA ILE A 256 10.20 -2.01 -13.86
C ILE A 256 10.62 -0.64 -14.40
N VAL A 257 10.51 0.42 -13.60
CA VAL A 257 10.89 1.78 -14.02
C VAL A 257 12.37 1.83 -14.42
N ALA A 258 13.25 1.22 -13.63
CA ALA A 258 14.68 1.12 -13.95
C ALA A 258 14.94 0.31 -15.23
N ALA A 259 14.17 -0.76 -15.46
CA ALA A 259 14.26 -1.55 -16.69
C ALA A 259 13.85 -0.74 -17.93
N PHE A 260 12.82 0.10 -17.83
CA PHE A 260 12.43 1.00 -18.91
C PHE A 260 13.44 2.13 -19.13
N ALA A 261 13.95 2.73 -18.06
CA ALA A 261 14.95 3.81 -18.13
C ALA A 261 16.29 3.34 -18.71
N ARG A 262 16.67 2.07 -18.48
CA ARG A 262 17.91 1.50 -19.01
C ARG A 262 17.74 0.94 -20.42
N ASN A 263 16.52 0.76 -20.93
CA ASN A 263 16.24 0.29 -22.29
C ASN A 263 16.88 1.14 -23.41
N PRO A 264 16.83 2.49 -23.39
CA PRO A 264 17.46 3.30 -24.44
C PRO A 264 19.00 3.24 -24.46
N PHE A 265 19.65 2.78 -23.38
CA PHE A 265 21.11 2.63 -23.33
C PHE A 265 21.62 1.31 -23.93
N ASP A 266 20.72 0.37 -24.24
CA ASP A 266 21.08 -0.95 -24.75
C ASP A 266 21.21 -0.92 -26.29
N ARG A 267 22.32 -0.35 -26.78
CA ARG A 267 22.65 -0.12 -28.21
C ARG A 267 22.88 -1.38 -29.09
N ARG A 268 22.51 -2.57 -28.64
CA ARG A 268 22.69 -3.80 -29.42
C ARG A 268 21.46 -4.09 -30.28
N LEU A 269 21.59 -3.92 -31.60
CA LEU A 269 20.69 -4.48 -32.62
C LEU A 269 20.71 -6.00 -32.43
N ARG A 270 19.57 -6.63 -32.17
CA ARG A 270 19.50 -8.08 -31.94
C ARG A 270 18.32 -8.76 -32.64
N SER A 271 17.51 -8.00 -33.38
CA SER A 271 16.38 -8.52 -34.15
C SER A 271 16.47 -8.05 -35.60
N SER A 272 16.16 -8.94 -36.55
CA SER A 272 16.05 -8.62 -37.98
C SER A 272 14.99 -7.54 -38.27
N THR A 273 14.00 -7.39 -37.39
CA THR A 273 13.01 -6.30 -37.44
C THR A 273 13.63 -4.92 -37.21
N ASP A 274 14.63 -4.81 -36.31
CA ASP A 274 15.31 -3.53 -36.04
C ASP A 274 16.16 -3.08 -37.24
N VAL A 275 16.65 -4.03 -38.05
CA VAL A 275 17.44 -3.77 -39.26
C VAL A 275 16.55 -3.28 -40.41
N ALA A 276 15.37 -3.91 -40.59
CA ALA A 276 14.39 -3.47 -41.58
C ALA A 276 13.89 -2.04 -41.31
N GLU A 277 13.68 -1.68 -40.04
CA GLU A 277 13.22 -0.35 -39.62
C GLU A 277 14.31 0.73 -39.83
N VAL A 278 15.60 0.37 -39.73
CA VAL A 278 16.72 1.30 -39.97
C VAL A 278 17.04 1.45 -41.45
N LEU A 279 16.99 0.37 -42.23
CA LEU A 279 17.29 0.39 -43.67
C LEU A 279 16.11 0.85 -44.53
N GLY A 280 14.88 0.84 -44.00
CA GLY A 280 13.67 1.13 -44.78
C GLY A 280 13.39 0.11 -45.88
N ALA A 281 14.03 -1.06 -45.83
CA ALA A 281 14.01 -2.07 -46.88
C ALA A 281 13.58 -3.44 -46.30
N PRO A 282 12.83 -4.26 -47.07
CA PRO A 282 12.35 -5.54 -46.59
C PRO A 282 13.50 -6.55 -46.41
N LEU A 283 13.35 -7.45 -45.44
CA LEU A 283 14.22 -8.63 -45.29
C LEU A 283 13.94 -9.58 -46.47
N LEU A 284 14.98 -9.89 -47.24
CA LEU A 284 14.86 -10.73 -48.43
C LEU A 284 15.17 -12.21 -48.13
N ALA A 285 16.17 -12.48 -47.29
CA ALA A 285 16.48 -13.82 -46.79
C ALA A 285 17.12 -13.76 -45.40
N ASP A 286 16.84 -14.79 -44.59
CA ASP A 286 17.44 -15.00 -43.27
C ASP A 286 18.21 -16.33 -43.31
N LEU A 287 19.52 -16.24 -43.49
CA LEU A 287 20.43 -17.38 -43.60
C LEU A 287 21.06 -17.72 -42.24
N GLU A 288 20.51 -17.22 -41.14
CA GLU A 288 20.95 -17.63 -39.81
C GLU A 288 20.51 -19.07 -39.51
N PRO A 289 21.42 -19.91 -38.96
CA PRO A 289 21.07 -21.25 -38.54
C PRO A 289 20.11 -21.18 -37.34
N ARG A 290 18.81 -21.20 -37.63
CA ARG A 290 17.75 -21.11 -36.63
C ARG A 290 17.53 -22.48 -35.97
N LYS A 291 18.44 -22.90 -35.09
CA LYS A 291 18.33 -24.13 -34.25
C LYS A 291 17.87 -25.41 -34.98
N GLY A 292 18.09 -25.44 -36.29
CA GLY A 292 17.84 -26.51 -37.24
C GLY A 292 18.65 -26.12 -38.48
N GLU A 293 19.42 -27.05 -39.03
CA GLU A 293 20.22 -26.82 -40.24
C GLU A 293 19.30 -26.28 -41.33
N VAL A 294 19.58 -25.06 -41.81
CA VAL A 294 19.09 -24.64 -43.11
C VAL A 294 19.78 -25.57 -44.10
N SER A 295 19.03 -26.48 -44.71
CA SER A 295 19.55 -27.33 -45.78
C SER A 295 20.01 -26.42 -46.90
N ASP A 296 21.15 -26.72 -47.54
CA ASP A 296 21.69 -25.89 -48.63
C ASP A 296 20.64 -25.67 -49.74
N ASP A 297 19.70 -26.59 -49.93
CA ASP A 297 18.57 -26.47 -50.89
C ASP A 297 17.60 -25.31 -50.55
N ASP A 298 17.25 -25.11 -49.28
CA ASP A 298 16.31 -24.05 -48.87
C ASP A 298 16.93 -22.66 -49.06
N ALA A 299 18.25 -22.54 -48.84
CA ALA A 299 19.01 -21.32 -49.10
C ALA A 299 19.08 -21.02 -50.61
N HIS A 300 19.27 -22.04 -51.45
CA HIS A 300 19.26 -21.89 -52.90
C HIS A 300 17.89 -21.43 -53.44
N GLU A 301 16.78 -21.96 -52.90
CA GLU A 301 15.44 -21.57 -53.35
C GLU A 301 15.11 -20.11 -52.94
N GLN A 302 15.43 -19.73 -51.70
CA GLN A 302 15.28 -18.33 -51.25
C GLN A 302 16.13 -17.38 -52.09
N MET A 303 17.35 -17.78 -52.44
CA MET A 303 18.24 -16.96 -53.25
C MET A 303 17.80 -16.85 -54.72
N ARG A 304 17.14 -17.88 -55.26
CA ARG A 304 16.55 -17.84 -56.61
C ARG A 304 15.41 -16.83 -56.70
N VAL A 305 14.56 -16.76 -55.69
CA VAL A 305 13.46 -15.77 -55.62
C VAL A 305 14.02 -14.33 -55.54
N ILE A 306 15.12 -14.14 -54.82
CA ILE A 306 15.81 -12.84 -54.75
C ILE A 306 16.41 -12.48 -56.11
N TYR A 307 17.09 -13.41 -56.76
CA TYR A 307 17.67 -13.21 -58.09
C TYR A 307 16.59 -12.86 -59.13
N GLU A 308 15.44 -13.53 -59.15
CA GLU A 308 14.33 -13.21 -60.06
C GLU A 308 13.79 -11.79 -59.84
N ARG A 309 13.71 -11.34 -58.57
CA ARG A 309 13.31 -9.96 -58.24
C ARG A 309 14.38 -8.94 -58.66
N LEU A 310 15.66 -9.22 -58.44
CA LEU A 310 16.76 -8.37 -58.88
C LEU A 310 16.79 -8.25 -60.42
N ARG A 311 16.60 -9.35 -61.13
CA ARG A 311 16.52 -9.37 -62.60
C ARG A 311 15.32 -8.57 -63.13
N SER A 312 14.21 -8.53 -62.39
CA SER A 312 13.06 -7.68 -62.77
C SER A 312 13.33 -6.18 -62.60
N LEU A 313 14.28 -5.82 -61.75
CA LEU A 313 14.70 -4.43 -61.49
C LEU A 313 15.83 -3.98 -62.45
N ASP A 314 16.61 -4.93 -62.96
CA ASP A 314 17.73 -4.73 -63.91
C ASP A 314 17.31 -4.39 -65.36
N SER A 315 16.27 -3.57 -65.50
CA SER A 315 15.91 -2.96 -66.79
C SER A 315 16.87 -1.82 -67.20
N SER A 316 17.91 -1.56 -66.41
CA SER A 316 18.85 -0.44 -66.53
C SER A 316 20.31 -0.85 -66.82
N GLY A 317 20.68 -2.14 -66.74
CA GLY A 317 21.93 -2.68 -67.28
C GLY A 317 23.20 -2.29 -66.50
N GLY A 318 23.08 -1.97 -65.22
CA GLY A 318 24.21 -1.63 -64.34
C GLY A 318 24.47 -2.70 -63.26
N PRO A 319 25.67 -2.75 -62.67
CA PRO A 319 26.02 -3.75 -61.66
C PRO A 319 25.14 -3.62 -60.40
N VAL A 320 24.83 -4.76 -59.77
CA VAL A 320 24.16 -4.82 -58.47
C VAL A 320 25.22 -4.78 -57.37
N MET A 321 25.18 -3.73 -56.56
CA MET A 321 26.16 -3.52 -55.50
C MET A 321 25.74 -4.26 -54.23
N VAL A 322 26.65 -5.03 -53.67
CA VAL A 322 26.44 -5.79 -52.43
C VAL A 322 27.28 -5.19 -51.31
N PHE A 323 26.62 -4.52 -50.36
CA PHE A 323 27.27 -3.93 -49.20
C PHE A 323 27.38 -4.98 -48.08
N ASP A 324 28.59 -5.45 -47.78
CA ASP A 324 28.85 -6.41 -46.71
C ASP A 324 29.17 -5.69 -45.39
N ALA A 325 28.16 -5.61 -44.52
CA ALA A 325 28.24 -5.03 -43.18
C ALA A 325 28.77 -6.01 -42.12
N ARG A 326 29.13 -7.26 -42.47
CA ARG A 326 29.61 -8.26 -41.52
C ARG A 326 31.05 -8.02 -41.07
N ARG A 327 31.78 -7.14 -41.76
CA ARG A 327 33.20 -6.81 -41.52
C ARG A 327 34.08 -8.08 -41.48
N SER A 328 33.85 -9.01 -42.39
CA SER A 328 34.63 -10.24 -42.58
C SER A 328 35.39 -10.16 -43.89
N SER A 329 36.64 -10.67 -43.95
CA SER A 329 37.40 -10.78 -45.20
C SER A 329 36.91 -11.91 -46.11
N ASP A 330 36.12 -12.85 -45.58
CA ASP A 330 35.61 -13.99 -46.35
C ASP A 330 34.38 -13.64 -47.18
N GLU A 331 34.24 -14.28 -48.34
CA GLU A 331 33.06 -14.16 -49.21
C GLU A 331 31.81 -14.76 -48.57
N SER A 332 30.74 -13.97 -48.50
CA SER A 332 29.45 -14.40 -47.94
C SER A 332 28.91 -15.61 -48.69
N ARG A 333 28.24 -16.51 -47.96
CA ARG A 333 27.57 -17.66 -48.60
C ARG A 333 26.48 -17.15 -49.53
N ALA A 334 25.78 -16.09 -49.13
CA ALA A 334 24.78 -15.44 -49.95
C ALA A 334 25.34 -14.93 -51.29
N LEU A 335 26.50 -14.27 -51.28
CA LEU A 335 27.12 -13.70 -52.49
C LEU A 335 27.66 -14.80 -53.42
N ARG A 336 28.24 -15.86 -52.85
CA ARG A 336 28.67 -17.03 -53.64
C ARG A 336 27.50 -17.72 -54.32
N GLN A 337 26.40 -17.95 -53.60
CA GLN A 337 25.18 -18.53 -54.17
C GLN A 337 24.56 -17.63 -55.23
N LEU A 338 24.51 -16.30 -55.01
CA LEU A 338 24.01 -15.36 -56.01
C LEU A 338 24.82 -15.37 -57.31
N ARG A 339 26.17 -15.40 -57.20
CA ARG A 339 27.05 -15.49 -58.37
C ARG A 339 26.90 -16.82 -59.10
N GLN A 340 26.69 -17.91 -58.36
CA GLN A 340 26.47 -19.23 -58.94
C GLN A 340 25.10 -19.34 -59.66
N ILE A 341 24.05 -18.72 -59.09
CA ILE A 341 22.70 -18.71 -59.67
C ILE A 341 22.60 -17.75 -60.87
N SER A 342 23.34 -16.63 -60.85
CA SER A 342 23.29 -15.66 -61.95
C SER A 342 23.97 -16.17 -63.22
N ASP A 343 24.87 -17.15 -63.12
CA ASP A 343 25.64 -17.71 -64.24
C ASP A 343 26.24 -16.61 -65.15
N GLY A 344 26.71 -15.52 -64.52
CA GLY A 344 27.29 -14.35 -65.20
C GLY A 344 26.30 -13.37 -65.83
N ALA A 345 24.99 -13.56 -65.68
CA ALA A 345 23.97 -12.67 -66.24
C ALA A 345 23.82 -11.33 -65.49
N VAL A 346 24.27 -11.26 -64.23
CA VAL A 346 24.27 -10.04 -63.40
C VAL A 346 25.65 -9.90 -62.75
N GLU A 347 26.25 -8.73 -62.89
CA GLU A 347 27.53 -8.40 -62.26
C GLU A 347 27.30 -7.94 -60.82
N PHE A 348 27.90 -8.65 -59.87
CA PHE A 348 27.81 -8.33 -58.44
C PHE A 348 29.13 -7.77 -57.93
N GLU A 349 29.11 -6.52 -57.50
CA GLU A 349 30.28 -5.83 -56.96
C GLU A 349 30.17 -5.70 -55.44
N ARG A 350 31.18 -6.17 -54.71
CA ARG A 350 31.17 -6.22 -53.24
C ARG A 350 31.85 -4.99 -52.66
N ILE A 351 31.20 -4.36 -51.68
CA ILE A 351 31.80 -3.30 -50.87
C ILE A 351 31.77 -3.71 -49.40
N ASP A 352 32.96 -3.81 -48.82
CA ASP A 352 33.09 -4.05 -47.40
C ASP A 352 32.81 -2.78 -46.60
N ALA A 353 32.01 -2.89 -45.54
CA ALA A 353 31.81 -1.78 -44.60
C ALA A 353 33.11 -1.31 -43.91
N GLY A 354 34.19 -2.11 -43.98
CA GLY A 354 35.52 -1.75 -43.51
C GLY A 354 36.40 -1.03 -44.55
N ALA A 355 35.97 -0.95 -45.82
CA ALA A 355 36.69 -0.25 -46.87
C ALA A 355 36.54 1.28 -46.73
N SER A 356 37.41 2.05 -47.43
CA SER A 356 37.33 3.51 -47.44
C SER A 356 35.96 3.96 -47.98
N ARG A 357 35.26 4.82 -47.22
CA ARG A 357 33.94 5.35 -47.64
C ARG A 357 33.98 6.07 -48.99
N ALA A 358 35.15 6.57 -49.39
CA ALA A 358 35.36 7.22 -50.69
C ALA A 358 35.27 6.23 -51.87
N ASP A 359 35.79 5.00 -51.70
CA ASP A 359 35.72 3.96 -52.73
C ASP A 359 34.28 3.45 -52.85
N GLY A 360 33.59 3.30 -51.71
CA GLY A 360 32.17 2.96 -51.66
C GLY A 360 31.26 3.96 -52.39
N LEU A 361 31.57 5.26 -52.31
CA LEU A 361 30.82 6.33 -52.98
C LEU A 361 30.96 6.31 -54.50
N ALA A 362 32.14 5.98 -55.02
CA ALA A 362 32.39 5.92 -56.46
C ALA A 362 31.56 4.78 -57.09
N MET A 363 31.58 3.62 -56.46
CA MET A 363 30.86 2.42 -56.90
C MET A 363 29.33 2.56 -56.77
N LEU A 364 28.85 3.26 -55.74
CA LEU A 364 27.40 3.54 -55.56
C LEU A 364 26.79 4.38 -56.69
N ARG A 365 27.57 5.22 -57.37
CA ARG A 365 27.08 6.07 -58.47
C ARG A 365 26.85 5.30 -59.76
N GLU A 366 27.51 4.16 -59.92
CA GLU A 366 27.40 3.30 -61.10
C GLU A 366 26.46 2.10 -60.86
N ALA A 367 26.04 1.90 -59.61
CA ALA A 367 25.18 0.79 -59.21
C ALA A 367 23.71 0.99 -59.63
N ALA A 368 23.10 -0.06 -60.18
CA ALA A 368 21.67 -0.08 -60.50
C ALA A 368 20.79 -0.37 -59.26
N ALA A 369 21.32 -1.12 -58.30
CA ALA A 369 20.61 -1.54 -57.10
C ALA A 369 21.60 -1.86 -55.97
N VAL A 370 21.16 -1.71 -54.71
CA VAL A 370 21.97 -2.05 -53.53
C VAL A 370 21.32 -3.18 -52.74
N LEU A 371 22.09 -4.25 -52.49
CA LEU A 371 21.76 -5.34 -51.59
C LEU A 371 22.63 -5.22 -50.33
N VAL A 372 22.02 -5.24 -49.14
CA VAL A 372 22.78 -5.16 -47.88
C VAL A 372 22.92 -6.54 -47.25
N LEU A 373 24.15 -7.00 -47.06
CA LEU A 373 24.46 -8.17 -46.26
C LEU A 373 24.79 -7.73 -44.84
N CYS A 374 24.09 -8.23 -43.85
CA CYS A 374 24.35 -7.88 -42.46
C CYS A 374 24.24 -9.08 -41.53
N SER A 375 25.04 -9.08 -40.47
CA SER A 375 24.87 -9.98 -39.34
C SER A 375 24.32 -9.15 -38.18
N HIS A 376 23.23 -9.60 -37.54
CA HIS A 376 22.70 -8.93 -36.34
C HIS A 376 23.73 -8.84 -35.19
N ARG A 377 24.84 -9.57 -35.27
CA ARG A 377 25.89 -9.58 -34.23
C ARG A 377 26.98 -8.54 -34.44
N THR A 378 27.28 -8.18 -35.70
CA THR A 378 28.44 -7.36 -36.05
C THR A 378 28.08 -6.05 -36.77
N ALA A 379 26.88 -5.95 -37.33
CA ALA A 379 26.45 -4.74 -38.03
C ALA A 379 26.22 -3.58 -37.05
N LEU A 380 26.82 -2.43 -37.35
CA LEU A 380 26.61 -1.18 -36.61
C LEU A 380 25.47 -0.38 -37.25
N VAL A 381 24.61 0.22 -36.40
CA VAL A 381 23.51 1.10 -36.83
C VAL A 381 24.02 2.25 -37.71
N GLU A 382 25.21 2.77 -37.40
CA GLU A 382 25.80 3.90 -38.12
C GLU A 382 26.17 3.54 -39.57
N ASP A 383 26.71 2.34 -39.80
CA ASP A 383 27.08 1.88 -41.14
C ASP A 383 25.84 1.61 -42.00
N LEU A 384 24.80 1.02 -41.40
CA LEU A 384 23.51 0.78 -42.07
C LEU A 384 22.77 2.09 -42.42
N ARG A 385 22.82 3.10 -41.54
CA ARG A 385 22.25 4.43 -41.85
C ARG A 385 23.04 5.15 -42.92
N TRP A 386 24.38 5.05 -42.90
CA TRP A 386 25.23 5.66 -43.90
C TRP A 386 24.91 5.10 -45.29
N ILE A 387 24.89 3.79 -45.46
CA ILE A 387 24.62 3.17 -46.77
C ILE A 387 23.20 3.46 -47.26
N ALA A 388 22.19 3.44 -46.39
CA ALA A 388 20.81 3.74 -46.78
C ALA A 388 20.64 5.18 -47.27
N GLN A 389 21.25 6.15 -46.58
CA GLN A 389 21.22 7.56 -46.99
C GLN A 389 21.99 7.79 -48.28
N GLU A 390 23.14 7.14 -48.44
CA GLU A 390 24.01 7.39 -49.59
C GLU A 390 23.51 6.70 -50.86
N ALA A 391 22.96 5.49 -50.75
CA ALA A 391 22.29 4.80 -51.85
C ALA A 391 21.09 5.62 -52.36
N GLN A 392 20.30 6.20 -51.45
CA GLN A 392 19.19 7.08 -51.82
C GLN A 392 19.68 8.35 -52.55
N ARG A 393 20.82 8.94 -52.14
CA ARG A 393 21.41 10.11 -52.81
C ARG A 393 21.98 9.78 -54.19
N ALA A 394 22.54 8.58 -54.35
CA ALA A 394 23.10 8.12 -55.62
C ALA A 394 22.03 7.68 -56.63
N GLY A 395 20.77 7.54 -56.20
CA GLY A 395 19.67 7.07 -57.06
C GLY A 395 19.59 5.55 -57.20
N ALA A 396 20.39 4.81 -56.43
CA ALA A 396 20.38 3.35 -56.38
C ALA A 396 19.50 2.87 -55.21
N PRO A 397 18.29 2.33 -55.45
CA PRO A 397 17.42 1.91 -54.37
C PRO A 397 18.00 0.70 -53.62
N VAL A 398 17.87 0.70 -52.29
CA VAL A 398 18.17 -0.47 -51.46
C VAL A 398 17.02 -1.46 -51.65
N VAL A 399 17.28 -2.57 -52.34
CA VAL A 399 16.25 -3.56 -52.71
C VAL A 399 15.82 -4.39 -51.50
N GLY A 400 16.74 -4.58 -50.56
CA GLY A 400 16.51 -5.29 -49.32
C GLY A 400 17.81 -5.76 -48.69
N PHE A 401 17.68 -6.49 -47.59
CA PHE A 401 18.83 -7.01 -46.87
C PHE A 401 18.72 -8.51 -46.64
N VAL A 402 19.88 -9.15 -46.56
CA VAL A 402 20.02 -10.57 -46.24
C VAL A 402 20.76 -10.67 -44.91
N SER A 403 20.15 -11.39 -43.96
CA SER A 403 20.78 -11.68 -42.67
C SER A 403 21.66 -12.91 -42.79
N GLU A 404 22.96 -12.78 -42.56
CA GLU A 404 23.91 -13.90 -42.55
C GLU A 404 24.86 -13.74 -41.36
N ALA A 405 25.07 -14.82 -40.59
CA ALA A 405 25.85 -14.81 -39.35
C ALA A 405 27.35 -14.59 -39.58
#